data_AF-A0A925UBX0-F1
#
_entry.id   AF-A0A925UBX0-F1
#
_cell.length_a   1.000
_cell.length_b   1.000
_cell.length_c   1.000
_cell.angle_alpha   90.00
_cell.angle_beta   90.00
_cell.angle_gamma   90.00
#
_symmetry.space_group_name_H-M   'P 1'
#
loop_
_entity.id
_entity.type
_entity.pdbx_description
1 polymer ?
#
loop_
_entity_poly.entity_id
_entity_poly.type
_entity_poly.pdbx_seq_one_letter_code
_entity_poly.pdbx_strand_id
1 'polypeptide(L)'
;MVGSRVTVFFSTGATGGANWVAGAAGSGSASAGGWSLGLTGDSFSSAWTLTNGNGPSIVGFSFDGVGGNTVFDIVGSPENSPGSANGNAFGDADASAGVTFAAAAYSNRLTIGGVFYDDLYTLMTVNFTGALGNGTFQFTADTDNADAARGGITPGIPEPQTYALMLAGLGLMGYFVRRRRQA
;
A
#
# COMPACT_ATOMS: atom_id res chain seq x y z
N MET A 1 11.80 4.28 -1.31
CA MET A 1 10.58 4.95 -1.81
C MET A 1 10.60 5.28 -3.29
N VAL A 2 11.69 5.79 -3.90
CA VAL A 2 11.68 6.07 -5.35
C VAL A 2 11.27 4.82 -6.13
N GLY A 3 10.23 4.93 -6.96
CA GLY A 3 9.65 3.80 -7.69
C GLY A 3 8.37 3.22 -7.07
N SER A 4 8.05 3.52 -5.82
CA SER A 4 6.74 3.21 -5.22
C SER A 4 5.61 3.93 -5.95
N ARG A 5 4.39 3.40 -5.90
CA ARG A 5 3.24 3.96 -6.62
C ARG A 5 2.15 4.44 -5.66
N VAL A 6 1.71 5.68 -5.84
CA VAL A 6 0.54 6.24 -5.16
C VAL A 6 -0.62 6.30 -6.14
N THR A 7 -1.79 5.85 -5.72
CA THR A 7 -3.05 5.95 -6.48
C THR A 7 -4.10 6.65 -5.64
N VAL A 8 -4.59 7.81 -6.09
CA VAL A 8 -5.71 8.50 -5.45
C VAL A 8 -7.04 8.04 -6.04
N PHE A 9 -8.07 8.01 -5.21
CA PHE A 9 -9.45 7.68 -5.58
C PHE A 9 -10.30 8.95 -5.50
N PHE A 10 -10.98 9.29 -6.59
CA PHE A 10 -11.80 10.50 -6.66
C PHE A 10 -13.28 10.18 -6.40
N SER A 11 -14.03 11.17 -5.93
CA SER A 11 -15.48 11.07 -5.69
C SER A 11 -16.30 10.77 -6.95
N THR A 12 -15.72 10.97 -8.14
CA THR A 12 -16.31 10.60 -9.43
C THR A 12 -16.17 9.12 -9.76
N GLY A 13 -15.41 8.35 -8.97
CA GLY A 13 -15.02 6.97 -9.25
C GLY A 13 -13.78 6.82 -10.13
N ALA A 14 -13.22 7.93 -10.64
CA ALA A 14 -11.95 7.92 -11.35
C ALA A 14 -10.77 7.71 -10.39
N THR A 15 -9.62 7.32 -10.94
CA THR A 15 -8.37 7.20 -10.19
C THR A 15 -7.24 8.01 -10.85
N GLY A 16 -6.27 8.44 -10.04
CA GLY A 16 -5.06 9.10 -10.51
C GLY A 16 -3.84 8.42 -9.94
N GLY A 17 -2.90 7.97 -10.79
CA GLY A 17 -1.70 7.25 -10.33
C GLY A 17 -0.43 8.00 -10.66
N ALA A 18 0.50 8.07 -9.70
CA ALA A 18 1.85 8.61 -9.90
C ALA A 18 2.89 7.77 -9.17
N ASN A 19 4.10 7.69 -9.71
CA ASN A 19 5.23 7.08 -9.02
C ASN A 19 5.90 8.10 -8.12
N TRP A 20 6.41 7.64 -6.99
CA TRP A 20 7.20 8.45 -6.07
C TRP A 20 8.54 8.83 -6.70
N VAL A 21 8.87 10.12 -6.63
CA VAL A 21 10.14 10.68 -7.08
C VAL A 21 10.84 11.38 -5.92
N ALA A 22 12.17 11.34 -5.93
CA ALA A 22 12.98 12.06 -4.96
C ALA A 22 12.89 13.57 -5.21
N GLY A 23 12.80 14.34 -4.12
CA GLY A 23 12.85 15.79 -4.12
C GLY A 23 14.23 16.29 -3.68
N ALA A 24 14.23 17.33 -2.83
CA ALA A 24 15.44 17.76 -2.14
C ALA A 24 15.92 16.67 -1.15
N ALA A 25 17.10 16.88 -0.54
CA ALA A 25 17.62 15.94 0.45
C ALA A 25 16.59 15.69 1.56
N GLY A 26 16.23 14.42 1.77
CA GLY A 26 15.22 14.01 2.76
C GLY A 26 13.77 14.32 2.37
N SER A 27 13.47 14.63 1.11
CA SER A 27 12.09 14.82 0.65
C SER A 27 11.77 14.07 -0.63
N GLY A 28 10.47 13.87 -0.87
CA GLY A 28 9.96 13.25 -2.07
C GLY A 28 8.46 13.41 -2.18
N SER A 29 7.93 13.10 -3.37
CA SER A 29 6.49 13.10 -3.58
C SER A 29 6.09 12.22 -4.77
N ALA A 30 4.83 11.79 -4.77
CA ALA A 30 4.12 11.37 -5.97
C ALA A 30 3.11 12.47 -6.33
N SER A 31 3.11 12.94 -7.58
CA SER A 31 2.20 14.01 -8.02
C SER A 31 1.72 13.79 -9.45
N ALA A 32 0.44 14.08 -9.68
CA ALA A 32 -0.17 14.06 -11.01
C ALA A 32 -1.50 14.82 -10.97
N GLY A 33 -1.95 15.36 -12.11
CA GLY A 33 -3.35 15.79 -12.28
C GLY A 33 -3.91 16.73 -11.21
N GLY A 34 -3.09 17.59 -10.61
CA GLY A 34 -3.51 18.57 -9.61
C GLY A 34 -3.45 18.11 -8.14
N TRP A 35 -3.05 16.85 -7.87
CA TRP A 35 -2.81 16.35 -6.52
C TRP A 35 -1.33 15.97 -6.31
N SER A 36 -0.92 15.90 -5.04
CA SER A 36 0.37 15.37 -4.64
C SER A 36 0.32 14.72 -3.26
N LEU A 37 0.98 13.59 -3.06
CA LEU A 37 1.31 13.04 -1.74
C LEU A 37 2.81 13.21 -1.54
N GLY A 38 3.21 13.91 -0.47
CA GLY A 38 4.61 14.22 -0.21
C GLY A 38 5.01 14.00 1.24
N LEU A 39 6.31 13.84 1.45
CA LEU A 39 6.98 13.78 2.75
C LEU A 39 8.25 14.61 2.68
N THR A 40 8.54 15.34 3.75
CA THR A 40 9.84 15.98 3.98
C THR A 40 10.27 15.63 5.40
N GLY A 41 11.45 15.04 5.52
CA GLY A 41 11.98 14.50 6.77
C GLY A 41 11.84 12.98 6.84
N ASP A 42 11.94 12.48 8.07
CA ASP A 42 11.89 11.06 8.42
C ASP A 42 10.42 10.63 8.62
N SER A 43 9.98 9.53 8.00
CA SER A 43 8.61 9.02 8.09
C SER A 43 8.18 8.65 9.52
N PHE A 44 9.13 8.30 10.38
CA PHE A 44 8.83 7.94 11.76
C PHE A 44 8.32 9.13 12.57
N SER A 45 8.76 10.35 12.22
CA SER A 45 8.51 11.57 13.01
C SER A 45 7.86 12.72 12.24
N SER A 46 7.84 12.66 10.91
CA SER A 46 7.35 13.74 10.04
C SER A 46 5.97 13.40 9.48
N ALA A 47 5.11 14.41 9.36
CA ALA A 47 3.79 14.24 8.76
C ALA A 47 3.88 14.13 7.24
N TRP A 48 3.13 13.19 6.69
CA TRP A 48 2.81 13.12 5.27
C TRP A 48 1.80 14.19 4.93
N THR A 49 1.88 14.75 3.72
CA THR A 49 0.93 15.76 3.25
C THR A 49 0.35 15.35 1.89
N LEU A 50 -0.94 15.03 1.88
CA LEU A 50 -1.74 14.90 0.66
C LEU A 50 -2.33 16.26 0.33
N THR A 51 -2.03 16.80 -0.84
CA THR A 51 -2.61 18.04 -1.36
C THR A 51 -3.51 17.72 -2.53
N ASN A 52 -4.72 18.26 -2.52
CA ASN A 52 -5.59 18.33 -3.68
C ASN A 52 -5.69 19.81 -4.08
N GLY A 53 -4.93 20.20 -5.09
CA GLY A 53 -4.84 21.60 -5.53
C GLY A 53 -5.99 21.97 -6.45
N ASN A 54 -6.29 21.11 -7.41
CA ASN A 54 -7.37 21.29 -8.39
C ASN A 54 -7.90 19.92 -8.84
N GLY A 55 -9.22 19.77 -8.93
CA GLY A 55 -9.84 18.56 -9.48
C GLY A 55 -11.05 18.10 -8.66
N PRO A 56 -11.59 16.92 -8.98
CA PRO A 56 -12.60 16.28 -8.14
C PRO A 56 -12.07 16.02 -6.73
N SER A 57 -12.97 15.96 -5.75
CA SER A 57 -12.60 15.64 -4.38
C SER A 57 -11.99 14.24 -4.27
N ILE A 58 -10.96 14.08 -3.43
CA ILE A 58 -10.32 12.80 -3.14
C ILE A 58 -11.07 12.10 -2.00
N VAL A 59 -11.43 10.83 -2.17
CA VAL A 59 -12.12 10.01 -1.15
C VAL A 59 -11.21 8.96 -0.51
N GLY A 60 -9.95 8.90 -0.94
CA GLY A 60 -8.94 8.03 -0.38
C GLY A 60 -7.74 7.87 -1.32
N PHE A 61 -6.78 7.07 -0.92
CA PHE A 61 -5.63 6.72 -1.74
C PHE A 61 -5.05 5.37 -1.34
N SER A 62 -4.24 4.78 -2.21
CA SER A 62 -3.35 3.68 -1.89
C SER A 62 -1.90 4.04 -2.16
N PHE A 63 -1.00 3.41 -1.42
CA PHE A 63 0.44 3.53 -1.56
C PHE A 63 1.02 2.11 -1.61
N ASP A 64 1.49 1.73 -2.80
CA ASP A 64 2.19 0.48 -3.07
C ASP A 64 3.71 0.71 -3.02
N GLY A 65 4.34 0.18 -1.98
CA GLY A 65 5.75 0.31 -1.70
C GLY A 65 6.67 -0.64 -2.47
N VAL A 66 6.13 -1.66 -3.15
CA VAL A 66 6.92 -2.75 -3.77
C VAL A 66 7.96 -2.19 -4.75
N GLY A 67 7.54 -1.32 -5.66
CA GLY A 67 8.41 -0.76 -6.69
C GLY A 67 9.55 0.12 -6.15
N GLY A 68 9.43 0.60 -4.91
CA GLY A 68 10.44 1.45 -4.27
C GLY A 68 11.16 0.81 -3.09
N ASN A 69 11.04 -0.52 -2.93
CA ASN A 69 11.54 -1.27 -1.77
C ASN A 69 11.14 -0.61 -0.44
N THR A 70 9.89 -0.16 -0.37
CA THR A 70 9.33 0.50 0.80
C THR A 70 8.31 -0.41 1.48
N VAL A 71 8.41 -0.49 2.79
CA VAL A 71 7.47 -1.19 3.66
C VAL A 71 6.85 -0.18 4.60
N PHE A 72 5.63 -0.46 5.06
CA PHE A 72 4.99 0.23 6.15
C PHE A 72 5.23 -0.59 7.40
N ASP A 73 5.84 0.03 8.41
CA ASP A 73 6.07 -0.56 9.72
C ASP A 73 5.03 -0.01 10.70
N ILE A 74 4.14 -0.89 11.16
CA ILE A 74 2.98 -0.48 11.97
C ILE A 74 3.17 -0.76 13.46
N VAL A 75 4.27 -1.39 13.86
CA VAL A 75 4.51 -1.79 15.26
C VAL A 75 5.65 -0.96 15.82
N GLY A 76 5.39 -0.27 16.93
CA GLY A 76 6.43 0.47 17.64
C GLY A 76 7.22 -0.43 18.59
N SER A 77 7.35 -0.01 19.85
CA SER A 77 8.06 -0.81 20.86
C SER A 77 7.10 -1.72 21.65
N PRO A 78 7.43 -3.02 21.83
CA PRO A 78 8.61 -3.71 21.31
C PRO A 78 8.49 -4.06 19.82
N GLU A 79 9.62 -3.97 19.12
CA GLU A 79 9.75 -4.36 17.71
C GLU A 79 9.63 -5.88 17.54
N ASN A 80 8.94 -6.32 16.49
CA ASN A 80 8.70 -7.74 16.21
C ASN A 80 9.63 -8.29 15.12
N SER A 81 9.90 -7.50 14.07
CA SER A 81 10.67 -7.91 12.90
C SER A 81 12.18 -7.85 13.16
N PRO A 82 12.90 -8.97 12.99
CA PRO A 82 14.33 -9.01 13.18
C PRO A 82 15.06 -8.04 12.22
N GLY A 83 15.71 -7.03 12.80
CA GLY A 83 16.48 -6.04 12.04
C GLY A 83 15.67 -4.87 11.49
N SER A 84 14.37 -4.76 11.83
CA SER A 84 13.58 -3.54 11.63
C SER A 84 13.91 -2.51 12.73
N ALA A 85 13.67 -1.23 12.44
CA ALA A 85 13.56 -0.21 13.48
C ALA A 85 12.12 -0.22 14.05
N ASN A 86 11.86 0.52 15.13
CA ASN A 86 10.47 0.67 15.59
C ASN A 86 9.65 1.43 14.56
N GLY A 87 8.47 0.92 14.24
CA GLY A 87 7.49 1.56 13.37
C GLY A 87 6.48 2.48 14.07
N ASN A 88 5.59 3.02 13.24
CA ASN A 88 4.41 3.76 13.67
C ASN A 88 3.27 3.54 12.68
N ALA A 89 2.13 3.07 13.18
CA ALA A 89 0.95 2.88 12.36
C ALA A 89 0.40 4.21 11.80
N PHE A 90 -0.60 4.09 10.94
CA PHE A 90 -1.29 5.26 10.41
C PHE A 90 -2.00 5.98 11.55
N GLY A 91 -1.72 7.26 11.75
CA GLY A 91 -2.21 8.06 12.86
C GLY A 91 -2.33 9.55 12.54
N ASP A 92 -2.78 10.32 13.54
CA ASP A 92 -2.89 11.79 13.53
C ASP A 92 -3.39 12.38 12.20
N ALA A 93 -4.50 11.81 11.71
CA ALA A 93 -5.19 12.28 10.52
C ALA A 93 -5.93 13.59 10.83
N ASP A 94 -5.49 14.70 10.25
CA ASP A 94 -6.20 15.98 10.38
C ASP A 94 -7.59 15.88 9.74
N ALA A 95 -8.63 16.21 10.51
CA ALA A 95 -9.97 16.44 9.97
C ALA A 95 -10.01 17.81 9.26
N SER A 96 -9.35 17.92 8.11
CA SER A 96 -9.25 19.17 7.35
C SER A 96 -9.89 19.03 5.96
N ALA A 97 -10.41 20.16 5.45
CA ALA A 97 -10.94 20.30 4.09
C ALA A 97 -12.01 19.29 3.65
N GLY A 98 -12.86 18.83 4.60
CA GLY A 98 -14.03 17.98 4.32
C GLY A 98 -13.84 16.49 4.62
N VAL A 99 -12.66 16.08 5.06
CA VAL A 99 -12.41 14.74 5.63
C VAL A 99 -12.77 14.76 7.11
N THR A 100 -13.72 13.93 7.53
CA THR A 100 -14.13 13.85 8.95
C THR A 100 -13.48 12.68 9.68
N PHE A 101 -13.08 11.66 8.94
CA PHE A 101 -12.36 10.50 9.45
C PHE A 101 -11.55 9.87 8.32
N ALA A 102 -10.41 9.28 8.67
CA ALA A 102 -9.60 8.50 7.76
C ALA A 102 -9.17 7.21 8.46
N ALA A 103 -9.23 6.10 7.73
CA ALA A 103 -8.73 4.82 8.21
C ALA A 103 -7.82 4.17 7.17
N ALA A 104 -6.69 3.66 7.65
CA ALA A 104 -5.79 2.84 6.86
C ALA A 104 -6.10 1.35 7.03
N ALA A 105 -6.00 0.62 5.92
CA ALA A 105 -5.89 -0.83 5.89
C ALA A 105 -4.53 -1.20 5.28
N TYR A 106 -3.88 -2.17 5.92
CA TYR A 106 -2.58 -2.69 5.49
C TYR A 106 -2.73 -4.07 4.86
N SER A 107 -2.01 -4.31 3.76
CA SER A 107 -2.07 -5.55 2.99
C SER A 107 -0.73 -5.84 2.32
N ASN A 108 -0.61 -7.01 1.68
CA ASN A 108 0.65 -7.52 1.16
C ASN A 108 1.73 -7.62 2.25
N ARG A 109 1.53 -8.57 3.16
CA ARG A 109 2.46 -8.89 4.26
C ARG A 109 3.86 -9.13 3.72
N LEU A 110 4.85 -8.46 4.29
CA LEU A 110 6.25 -8.79 4.05
C LEU A 110 6.65 -9.95 4.97
N THR A 111 7.42 -10.90 4.46
CA THR A 111 7.99 -11.98 5.29
C THR A 111 9.52 -11.89 5.29
N ILE A 112 10.12 -12.17 6.44
CA ILE A 112 11.57 -12.27 6.61
C ILE A 112 11.90 -13.73 6.86
N GLY A 113 12.68 -14.35 5.97
CA GLY A 113 12.95 -15.79 6.04
C GLY A 113 11.70 -16.67 5.93
N GLY A 114 10.63 -16.17 5.30
CA GLY A 114 9.34 -16.86 5.16
C GLY A 114 8.42 -16.71 6.37
N VAL A 115 8.81 -15.97 7.41
CA VAL A 115 7.98 -15.69 8.59
C VAL A 115 7.40 -14.29 8.49
N PHE A 116 6.10 -14.16 8.76
CA PHE A 116 5.43 -12.88 8.96
C PHE A 116 5.45 -12.54 10.46
N TYR A 117 5.86 -11.31 10.79
CA TYR A 117 6.04 -10.83 12.17
C TYR A 117 4.92 -9.88 12.64
N ASP A 118 3.79 -9.86 11.91
CA ASP A 118 2.57 -9.09 12.23
C ASP A 118 2.70 -7.55 12.16
N ASP A 119 3.68 -7.04 11.42
CA ASP A 119 4.09 -5.62 11.44
C ASP A 119 4.39 -5.00 10.06
N LEU A 120 5.08 -5.70 9.16
CA LEU A 120 5.56 -5.14 7.91
C LEU A 120 4.62 -5.44 6.74
N TYR A 121 4.20 -4.37 6.03
CA TYR A 121 3.29 -4.46 4.88
C TYR A 121 3.82 -3.66 3.71
N THR A 122 3.53 -4.07 2.47
CA THR A 122 3.99 -3.33 1.29
C THR A 122 2.88 -2.49 0.64
N LEU A 123 1.65 -2.57 1.14
CA LEU A 123 0.52 -1.81 0.61
C LEU A 123 -0.31 -1.21 1.76
N MET A 124 -0.40 0.11 1.78
CA MET A 124 -1.34 0.85 2.63
C MET A 124 -2.46 1.43 1.75
N THR A 125 -3.70 1.28 2.18
CA THR A 125 -4.88 1.90 1.57
C THR A 125 -5.63 2.71 2.60
N VAL A 126 -5.83 4.00 2.33
CA VAL A 126 -6.52 4.94 3.21
C VAL A 126 -7.85 5.32 2.59
N ASN A 127 -8.93 5.14 3.34
CA ASN A 127 -10.28 5.55 2.96
C ASN A 127 -10.74 6.72 3.83
N PHE A 128 -11.41 7.69 3.22
CA PHE A 128 -11.98 8.83 3.91
C PHE A 128 -13.48 8.66 4.13
N THR A 129 -13.94 9.07 5.31
CA THR A 129 -15.32 9.51 5.51
C THR A 129 -15.36 11.00 5.17
N GLY A 130 -16.24 11.37 4.25
CA GLY A 130 -16.20 12.69 3.60
C GLY A 130 -15.28 12.67 2.38
N ALA A 131 -14.78 13.83 1.97
CA ALA A 131 -13.87 13.93 0.83
C ALA A 131 -12.98 15.16 0.97
N LEU A 132 -11.72 15.02 0.57
CA LEU A 132 -10.78 16.13 0.48
C LEU A 132 -11.11 16.94 -0.79
N GLY A 133 -11.74 18.10 -0.61
CA GLY A 133 -11.92 19.10 -1.67
C GLY A 133 -10.58 19.76 -2.06
N ASN A 134 -10.58 21.04 -2.39
CA ASN A 134 -9.32 21.77 -2.53
C ASN A 134 -8.71 22.00 -1.14
N GLY A 135 -7.48 21.54 -0.91
CA GLY A 135 -6.80 21.69 0.37
C GLY A 135 -5.75 20.61 0.63
N THR A 136 -5.38 20.47 1.90
CA THR A 136 -4.37 19.52 2.37
C THR A 136 -4.97 18.60 3.42
N PHE A 137 -4.50 17.36 3.45
CA PHE A 137 -4.75 16.37 4.48
C PHE A 137 -3.40 15.86 4.98
N GLN A 138 -3.18 15.88 6.29
CA GLN A 138 -1.94 15.42 6.92
C GLN A 138 -2.20 14.18 7.77
N PHE A 139 -1.20 13.29 7.83
CA PHE A 139 -1.23 12.07 8.63
C PHE A 139 0.19 11.63 8.98
N THR A 140 0.30 10.76 9.98
CA THR A 140 1.54 10.05 10.30
C THR A 140 1.42 8.60 9.83
N ALA A 141 2.53 8.03 9.37
CA ALA A 141 2.71 6.62 9.06
C ALA A 141 4.20 6.40 8.89
N ASP A 142 4.74 5.33 9.45
CA ASP A 142 6.14 5.02 9.26
C ASP A 142 6.37 4.09 8.08
N THR A 143 7.54 4.26 7.48
CA THR A 143 8.00 3.48 6.37
C THR A 143 9.48 3.18 6.48
N ASP A 144 9.82 1.93 6.23
CA ASP A 144 11.19 1.47 6.18
C ASP A 144 11.59 1.06 4.78
N ASN A 145 12.90 0.81 4.62
CA ASN A 145 13.47 0.27 3.41
C ASN A 145 13.76 -1.22 3.57
N ALA A 146 13.16 -2.03 2.69
CA ALA A 146 13.61 -3.39 2.52
C ALA A 146 15.02 -3.37 1.91
N ASP A 147 15.96 -4.09 2.52
CA ASP A 147 17.35 -4.10 2.10
C ASP A 147 17.49 -4.67 0.67
N ALA A 148 17.74 -3.78 -0.30
CA ALA A 148 17.93 -4.13 -1.69
C ALA A 148 19.17 -5.01 -1.91
N ALA A 149 20.21 -4.88 -1.08
CA ALA A 149 21.41 -5.71 -1.15
C ALA A 149 21.15 -7.16 -0.69
N ARG A 150 20.08 -7.37 0.07
CA ARG A 150 19.60 -8.70 0.52
C ARG A 150 18.48 -9.26 -0.34
N GLY A 151 18.23 -8.65 -1.51
CA GLY A 151 17.24 -9.12 -2.49
C GLY A 151 15.99 -8.24 -2.60
N GLY A 152 15.81 -7.25 -1.71
CA GLY A 152 14.68 -6.34 -1.72
C GLY A 152 13.32 -7.04 -1.55
N ILE A 153 12.25 -6.34 -1.93
CA ILE A 153 10.90 -6.91 -1.92
C ILE A 153 10.70 -7.72 -3.19
N THR A 154 10.57 -9.04 -3.06
CA THR A 154 10.11 -9.89 -4.16
C THR A 154 8.59 -10.03 -4.08
N PRO A 155 7.82 -9.52 -5.07
CA PRO A 155 6.37 -9.68 -5.05
C PRO A 155 6.02 -11.18 -5.05
N GLY A 156 5.07 -11.56 -4.19
CA GLY A 156 4.59 -12.93 -4.15
C GLY A 156 4.12 -13.35 -5.54
N ILE A 157 4.65 -14.45 -6.05
CA ILE A 157 4.21 -15.02 -7.33
C ILE A 157 2.73 -15.38 -7.14
N PRO A 158 1.78 -14.74 -7.85
CA PRO A 158 0.38 -15.09 -7.72
C PRO A 158 0.25 -16.57 -8.02
N GLU A 159 -0.38 -17.34 -7.12
CA GLU A 159 -0.62 -18.75 -7.39
C GLU A 159 -1.37 -18.84 -8.72
N PRO A 160 -0.81 -19.54 -9.72
CA PRO A 160 -1.44 -19.63 -11.02
C PRO A 160 -2.85 -20.15 -10.84
N GLN A 161 -3.83 -19.39 -11.34
CA GLN A 161 -5.19 -19.89 -11.58
C GLN A 161 -5.14 -21.19 -12.40
N THR A 162 -4.04 -21.43 -13.13
CA THR A 162 -3.67 -22.70 -13.77
C THR A 162 -3.78 -23.90 -12.84
N TYR A 163 -3.41 -23.83 -11.56
CA TYR A 163 -3.57 -24.97 -10.64
C TYR A 163 -5.04 -25.25 -10.34
N ALA A 164 -5.85 -24.21 -10.12
CA ALA A 164 -7.29 -24.35 -9.95
C ALA A 164 -7.97 -24.88 -11.22
N LEU A 165 -7.57 -24.39 -12.40
CA LEU A 165 -8.06 -24.86 -13.69
C LEU A 165 -7.60 -26.28 -14.03
N MET A 166 -6.37 -26.65 -13.67
CA MET A 166 -5.85 -28.02 -13.82
C MET A 166 -6.63 -28.98 -12.93
N LEU A 167 -6.88 -28.62 -11.67
CA LEU A 167 -7.69 -29.43 -10.75
C LEU A 167 -9.15 -29.52 -11.21
N ALA A 168 -9.74 -28.44 -11.70
CA ALA A 168 -11.07 -28.47 -12.33
C ALA A 168 -11.09 -29.38 -13.57
N GLY A 169 -10.06 -29.30 -14.43
CA GLY A 169 -9.92 -30.17 -15.61
C GLY A 169 -9.80 -31.65 -15.23
N LEU A 170 -8.98 -31.98 -14.24
CA LEU A 170 -8.83 -33.34 -13.72
C LEU A 170 -10.12 -33.83 -13.05
N GLY A 171 -10.82 -32.97 -12.32
CA GLY A 171 -12.12 -33.27 -11.71
C GLY A 171 -13.20 -33.60 -12.75
N LEU A 172 -13.28 -32.83 -13.83
CA LEU A 172 -14.19 -33.09 -14.95
C LEU A 172 -13.86 -34.42 -15.65
N MET A 173 -12.59 -34.69 -15.90
CA MET A 173 -12.15 -35.96 -16.50
C MET A 173 -12.52 -37.16 -15.63
N GLY A 174 -12.27 -37.07 -14.32
CA GLY A 174 -12.67 -38.10 -13.35
C GLY A 174 -14.18 -38.36 -13.34
N TYR A 175 -14.99 -37.32 -13.47
CA TYR A 175 -16.46 -37.42 -13.55
C TYR A 175 -16.92 -38.20 -14.80
N PHE A 176 -16.35 -37.90 -15.97
CA PHE A 176 -16.69 -38.61 -17.21
C PHE A 176 -16.24 -40.08 -17.19
N VAL A 177 -15.05 -40.37 -16.63
CA VAL A 177 -14.58 -41.76 -16.47
C VAL A 177 -15.52 -42.55 -15.53
N ARG A 178 -16.00 -41.94 -14.44
CA ARG A 178 -16.96 -42.58 -13.53
C ARG A 178 -18.29 -42.89 -14.22
N ARG A 179 -18.84 -41.97 -15.01
CA ARG A 179 -20.10 -42.18 -15.74
C ARG A 179 -20.04 -43.38 -16.69
N ARG A 180 -18.90 -43.59 -17.35
CA ARG A 180 -18.70 -44.73 -18.26
C ARG A 180 -18.64 -46.10 -17.57
N ARG A 181 -18.43 -46.15 -16.24
CA ARG A 181 -18.43 -47.40 -15.48
C ARG A 181 -19.79 -47.75 -14.89
N GLN A 182 -20.76 -46.84 -14.95
CA GLN A 182 -22.11 -46.99 -14.39
C GLN A 182 -23.19 -47.21 -15.48
N ALA A 183 -22.79 -47.19 -16.75
CA ALA A 183 -23.59 -47.59 -17.90
C ALA A 183 -23.01 -48.89 -18.48
#